data_AF-A0A659RJ99-F1
#
_entry.id   AF-A0A659RJ99-F1
#
_cell.length_a   1.000
_cell.length_b   1.000
_cell.length_c   1.000
_cell.angle_alpha   90.00
_cell.angle_beta   90.00
_cell.angle_gamma   90.00
#
_symmetry.space_group_name_H-M   'P 1'
#
loop_
_entity.id
_entity.type
_entity.pdbx_description
1 polymer ?
#
loop_
_entity_poly.entity_id
_entity_poly.type
_entity_poly.pdbx_seq_one_letter_code
_entity_poly.pdbx_strand_id
1 'polypeptide(L)'
;MNQTLLSSFGTPFERVELALDALREGRGVMVLDDEDRENEGDMIFPAETMTVEQMALTIRHGSGIVCLCITEDRRKQLDLPMMVENNTSAYGTGFTVTIEAAEGVTTGVSAADRVTTVRAAIKDGAKPSDLNRPGHVFPLRAQAGGVLTRGGHTEATIDLMTLAGFKPAGVLCELTNDDGTMARAPECIAFAGQHNMAVVTIEDLVAYRQAHERKAS
;
A
#
# COMPACT_ATOMS: atom_id res chain seq x y z
N MET A 1 8.31 15.16 -10.85
CA MET A 1 7.67 15.85 -9.71
C MET A 1 8.23 17.25 -9.50
N ASN A 2 7.39 18.27 -9.71
CA ASN A 2 7.75 19.66 -9.43
C ASN A 2 7.95 19.84 -7.90
N GLN A 3 9.19 19.67 -7.42
CA GLN A 3 9.58 19.68 -5.99
C GLN A 3 9.04 20.89 -5.21
N THR A 4 8.70 21.97 -5.92
CA THR A 4 8.02 23.15 -5.39
C THR A 4 6.70 22.83 -4.68
N LEU A 5 5.90 21.88 -5.20
CA LEU A 5 4.59 21.51 -4.63
C LEU A 5 4.72 20.85 -3.25
N LEU A 6 5.72 19.97 -3.09
CA LEU A 6 5.92 19.18 -1.87
C LEU A 6 6.83 19.87 -0.84
N SER A 7 7.47 20.98 -1.21
CA SER A 7 8.36 21.74 -0.33
C SER A 7 7.69 22.22 0.96
N SER A 8 6.37 22.47 0.91
CA SER A 8 5.57 22.85 2.08
C SER A 8 5.41 21.73 3.11
N PHE A 9 5.70 20.47 2.73
CA PHE A 9 5.67 19.29 3.60
C PHE A 9 7.05 18.93 4.17
N GLY A 10 8.05 19.79 3.97
CA GLY A 10 9.44 19.57 4.40
C GLY A 10 10.33 19.02 3.30
N THR A 11 11.58 18.72 3.66
CA THR A 11 12.57 18.04 2.81
C THR A 11 12.18 16.58 2.54
N PRO A 12 12.80 15.91 1.54
CA PRO A 12 12.56 14.48 1.30
C PRO A 12 12.64 13.60 2.55
N PHE A 13 13.64 13.84 3.42
CA PHE A 13 13.83 13.06 4.64
C PHE A 13 12.75 13.36 5.67
N GLU A 14 12.41 14.63 5.86
CA GLU A 14 11.33 15.03 6.78
C GLU A 14 9.98 14.45 6.34
N ARG A 15 9.69 14.43 5.03
CA ARG A 15 8.46 13.80 4.51
C ARG A 15 8.38 12.32 4.82
N VAL A 16 9.50 11.59 4.71
CA VAL A 16 9.54 10.17 5.10
C VAL A 16 9.31 10.02 6.60
N GLU A 17 10.01 10.75 7.45
CA GLU A 17 9.81 10.68 8.91
C GLU A 17 8.35 11.01 9.31
N LEU A 18 7.77 12.06 8.73
CA LEU A 18 6.37 12.42 8.93
C LEU A 18 5.39 11.32 8.48
N ALA A 19 5.72 10.61 7.39
CA ALA A 19 4.94 9.45 6.94
C ALA A 19 5.05 8.28 7.92
N LEU A 20 6.25 7.99 8.45
CA LEU A 20 6.43 6.93 9.44
C LEU A 20 5.66 7.25 10.74
N ASP A 21 5.73 8.49 11.21
CA ASP A 21 4.98 8.93 12.40
C ASP A 21 3.47 8.90 12.17
N ALA A 22 2.99 9.30 10.98
CA ALA A 22 1.58 9.16 10.63
C ALA A 22 1.08 7.72 10.72
N LEU A 23 1.84 6.76 10.19
CA LEU A 23 1.48 5.35 10.28
C LEU A 23 1.46 4.86 11.74
N ARG A 24 2.45 5.25 12.55
CA ARG A 24 2.52 4.91 13.99
C ARG A 24 1.34 5.48 14.78
N GLU A 25 0.85 6.65 14.39
CA GLU A 25 -0.35 7.29 14.95
C GLU A 25 -1.66 6.70 14.43
N GLY A 26 -1.62 5.69 13.54
CA GLY A 26 -2.80 5.07 12.95
C GLY A 26 -3.45 5.88 11.82
N ARG A 27 -2.77 6.92 11.32
CA ARG A 27 -3.18 7.72 10.17
C ARG A 27 -2.69 7.06 8.87
N GLY A 28 -3.25 7.51 7.75
CA GLY A 28 -2.83 7.07 6.42
C GLY A 28 -1.69 7.92 5.85
N VAL A 29 -1.07 7.42 4.79
CA VAL A 29 -0.06 8.12 4.00
C VAL A 29 -0.49 8.14 2.55
N MET A 30 -0.40 9.30 1.90
CA MET A 30 -0.56 9.46 0.47
C MET A 30 0.83 9.33 -0.17
N VAL A 31 1.04 8.28 -0.97
CA VAL A 31 2.32 8.05 -1.65
C VAL A 31 2.18 8.38 -3.13
N LEU A 32 3.05 9.26 -3.63
CA LEU A 32 3.11 9.62 -5.04
C LEU A 32 4.27 8.91 -5.74
N ASP A 33 4.05 8.43 -6.95
CA ASP A 33 5.11 7.94 -7.83
C ASP A 33 5.57 8.97 -8.87
N ASP A 34 6.48 8.57 -9.75
CA ASP A 34 7.06 9.44 -10.78
C ASP A 34 6.01 9.85 -11.83
N GLU A 35 6.11 11.08 -12.31
CA GLU A 35 5.29 11.60 -13.41
C GLU A 35 5.49 10.78 -14.70
N ASP A 36 6.68 10.19 -14.88
CA ASP A 36 7.01 9.34 -16.04
C ASP A 36 6.64 7.86 -15.84
N ARG A 37 6.05 7.48 -14.69
CA ARG A 37 5.62 6.11 -14.38
C ARG A 37 4.09 5.96 -14.42
N GLU A 38 3.38 6.06 -13.29
CA GLU A 38 1.91 6.05 -13.24
C GLU A 38 1.37 7.48 -13.06
N ASN A 39 2.15 8.36 -12.43
CA ASN A 39 1.77 9.72 -12.04
C ASN A 39 0.52 9.73 -11.16
N GLU A 40 0.46 8.78 -10.23
CA GLU A 40 -0.70 8.49 -9.37
C GLU A 40 -0.34 8.68 -7.89
N GLY A 41 -1.38 8.73 -7.06
CA GLY A 41 -1.24 8.77 -5.61
C GLY A 41 -2.04 7.67 -4.93
N ASP A 42 -1.38 6.90 -4.09
CA ASP A 42 -2.01 5.78 -3.37
C ASP A 42 -2.24 6.13 -1.91
N MET A 43 -3.45 5.81 -1.42
CA MET A 43 -3.76 5.81 0.01
C MET A 43 -3.20 4.54 0.64
N ILE A 44 -2.23 4.68 1.55
CA ILE A 44 -1.55 3.57 2.21
C ILE A 44 -1.85 3.54 3.70
N PHE A 45 -2.16 2.35 4.21
CA PHE A 45 -2.42 2.09 5.63
C PHE A 45 -1.68 0.83 6.11
N PRO A 46 -1.27 0.74 7.39
CA PRO A 46 -0.78 -0.50 7.95
C PRO A 46 -1.90 -1.54 8.01
N ALA A 47 -1.65 -2.73 7.46
CA ALA A 47 -2.65 -3.80 7.51
C ALA A 47 -2.98 -4.20 8.97
N GLU A 48 -2.06 -3.93 9.90
CA GLU A 48 -2.21 -4.16 11.35
C GLU A 48 -3.08 -3.14 12.09
N THR A 49 -3.33 -1.95 11.53
CA THR A 49 -4.09 -0.91 12.24
C THR A 49 -5.24 -0.36 11.40
N MET A 50 -5.32 -0.72 10.11
CA MET A 50 -6.40 -0.31 9.24
C MET A 50 -7.78 -0.62 9.85
N THR A 51 -8.61 0.41 9.91
CA THR A 51 -9.97 0.41 10.44
C THR A 51 -11.00 0.19 9.34
N VAL A 52 -12.24 -0.11 9.73
CA VAL A 52 -13.36 -0.25 8.78
C VAL A 52 -13.67 1.08 8.10
N GLU A 53 -13.53 2.19 8.82
CA GLU A 53 -13.74 3.54 8.32
C GLU A 53 -12.69 3.92 7.26
N GLN A 54 -11.42 3.56 7.50
CA GLN A 54 -10.36 3.73 6.50
C GLN A 54 -10.62 2.87 5.26
N MET A 55 -11.10 1.64 5.42
CA MET A 55 -11.47 0.79 4.27
C MET A 55 -12.67 1.35 3.51
N ALA A 56 -13.66 1.92 4.21
CA ALA A 56 -14.77 2.59 3.57
C ALA A 56 -14.30 3.84 2.80
N LEU A 57 -13.35 4.60 3.35
CA LEU A 57 -12.74 5.75 2.69
C LEU A 57 -12.01 5.33 1.41
N THR A 58 -11.18 4.28 1.47
CA THR A 58 -10.46 3.78 0.28
C THR A 58 -11.42 3.26 -0.79
N ILE A 59 -12.51 2.59 -0.41
CA ILE A 59 -13.55 2.15 -1.36
C ILE A 59 -14.28 3.36 -1.97
N ARG A 60 -14.58 4.39 -1.20
CA ARG A 60 -15.34 5.55 -1.67
C ARG A 60 -14.52 6.44 -2.60
N HIS A 61 -13.25 6.66 -2.30
CA HIS A 61 -12.40 7.64 -2.99
C HIS A 61 -11.30 7.02 -3.85
N GLY A 62 -11.06 5.72 -3.70
CA GLY A 62 -10.08 5.02 -4.52
C GLY A 62 -10.72 4.29 -5.71
N SER A 63 -9.87 3.57 -6.44
CA SER A 63 -10.27 2.73 -7.58
C SER A 63 -11.26 1.62 -7.21
N GLY A 64 -11.32 1.26 -5.92
CA GLY A 64 -12.10 0.14 -5.39
C GLY A 64 -11.37 -1.21 -5.50
N ILE A 65 -10.25 -1.28 -6.23
CA ILE A 65 -9.34 -2.43 -6.30
C ILE A 65 -8.35 -2.34 -5.14
N VAL A 66 -8.87 -2.60 -3.93
CA VAL A 66 -8.07 -2.48 -2.70
C VAL A 66 -7.08 -3.63 -2.61
N CYS A 67 -5.80 -3.30 -2.57
CA CYS A 67 -4.71 -4.27 -2.59
C CYS A 67 -4.09 -4.47 -1.22
N LEU A 68 -3.67 -5.70 -0.93
CA LEU A 68 -2.90 -6.08 0.26
C LEU A 68 -1.46 -6.40 -0.14
N CYS A 69 -0.52 -5.50 0.13
CA CYS A 69 0.89 -5.75 -0.12
C CYS A 69 1.45 -6.73 0.91
N ILE A 70 2.12 -7.77 0.43
CA ILE A 70 2.74 -8.81 1.26
C ILE A 70 4.14 -9.15 0.75
N THR A 71 4.96 -9.69 1.63
CA THR A 71 6.27 -10.25 1.27
C THR A 71 6.12 -11.58 0.54
N GLU A 72 7.18 -11.99 -0.18
CA GLU A 72 7.28 -13.33 -0.77
C GLU A 72 7.14 -14.45 0.28
N ASP A 73 7.65 -14.24 1.50
CA ASP A 73 7.53 -15.22 2.58
C ASP A 73 6.08 -15.37 3.06
N ARG A 74 5.35 -14.25 3.20
CA ARG A 74 3.92 -14.29 3.53
C ARG A 74 3.12 -14.95 2.41
N ARG A 75 3.45 -14.67 1.15
CA ARG A 75 2.84 -15.33 -0.01
C ARG A 75 3.04 -16.85 0.04
N LYS A 76 4.27 -17.31 0.29
CA LYS A 76 4.60 -18.74 0.43
C LYS A 76 3.89 -19.38 1.62
N GLN A 77 3.87 -18.72 2.77
CA GLN A 77 3.19 -19.19 3.97
C GLN A 77 1.68 -19.43 3.73
N LEU A 78 1.05 -18.55 2.96
CA LEU A 78 -0.38 -18.63 2.62
C LEU A 78 -0.68 -19.50 1.40
N ASP A 79 0.34 -20.10 0.78
CA ASP A 79 0.25 -20.85 -0.48
C ASP A 79 -0.55 -20.07 -1.54
N LEU A 80 -0.16 -18.80 -1.76
CA LEU A 80 -0.80 -17.93 -2.74
C LEU A 80 -0.01 -17.94 -4.05
N PRO A 81 -0.43 -18.70 -5.09
CA PRO A 81 0.21 -18.59 -6.39
C PRO A 81 0.03 -17.18 -6.98
N MET A 82 0.97 -16.80 -7.84
CA MET A 82 0.78 -15.62 -8.69
C MET A 82 -0.48 -15.80 -9.55
N MET A 83 -1.16 -14.70 -9.88
CA MET A 83 -2.43 -14.76 -10.63
C MET A 83 -2.27 -15.38 -12.03
N VAL A 84 -1.13 -15.13 -12.66
CA VAL A 84 -0.79 -15.62 -14.00
C VAL A 84 0.65 -16.15 -14.04
N GLU A 85 0.91 -17.14 -14.87
CA GLU A 85 2.26 -17.67 -15.10
C GLU A 85 3.13 -16.70 -15.92
N ASN A 86 2.56 -16.10 -16.97
CA ASN A 86 3.24 -15.12 -17.83
C ASN A 86 2.60 -13.73 -17.65
N ASN A 87 3.20 -12.90 -16.82
CA ASN A 87 2.70 -11.55 -16.55
C ASN A 87 3.15 -10.57 -17.65
N THR A 88 2.19 -10.12 -18.47
CA THR A 88 2.39 -9.17 -19.56
C THR A 88 1.88 -7.76 -19.24
N SER A 89 1.55 -7.47 -17.98
CA SER A 89 1.18 -6.11 -17.56
C SER A 89 2.35 -5.15 -17.72
N ALA A 90 2.06 -3.89 -18.06
CA ALA A 90 3.08 -2.88 -18.36
C ALA A 90 4.14 -2.73 -17.26
N TYR A 91 3.72 -2.81 -15.99
CA TYR A 91 4.59 -2.61 -14.83
C TYR A 91 4.93 -3.90 -14.07
N GLY A 92 4.58 -5.07 -14.63
CA GLY A 92 4.80 -6.38 -13.99
C GLY A 92 4.18 -6.48 -12.60
N THR A 93 3.02 -5.87 -12.38
CA THR A 93 2.39 -5.76 -11.05
C THR A 93 2.15 -7.14 -10.45
N GLY A 94 2.62 -7.33 -9.21
CA GLY A 94 2.78 -8.63 -8.57
C GLY A 94 1.48 -9.26 -8.02
N PHE A 95 0.39 -9.26 -8.78
CA PHE A 95 -0.89 -9.84 -8.35
C PHE A 95 -0.79 -11.34 -8.06
N THR A 96 -1.27 -11.75 -6.89
CA THR A 96 -1.57 -13.15 -6.59
C THR A 96 -3.04 -13.46 -6.91
N VAL A 97 -3.43 -14.73 -6.79
CA VAL A 97 -4.86 -15.06 -6.72
C VAL A 97 -5.53 -14.26 -5.61
N THR A 98 -6.76 -13.79 -5.86
CA THR A 98 -7.51 -12.98 -4.89
C THR A 98 -7.99 -13.84 -3.73
N ILE A 99 -8.22 -13.20 -2.59
CA ILE A 99 -8.51 -13.89 -1.32
C ILE A 99 -9.77 -13.34 -0.65
N GLU A 100 -10.40 -14.20 0.13
CA GLU A 100 -11.47 -13.88 1.07
C GLU A 100 -11.19 -14.60 2.40
N ALA A 101 -11.53 -14.03 3.55
CA ALA A 101 -11.47 -14.78 4.81
C ALA A 101 -12.38 -16.02 4.72
N ALA A 102 -11.92 -17.15 5.25
CA ALA A 102 -12.75 -18.34 5.33
C ALA A 102 -13.90 -18.20 6.35
N GLU A 103 -13.72 -17.34 7.35
CA GLU A 103 -14.67 -17.11 8.44
C GLU A 103 -14.80 -15.62 8.76
N GLY A 104 -15.92 -15.23 9.38
CA GLY A 104 -16.13 -13.85 9.85
C GLY A 104 -16.52 -12.85 8.75
N VAL A 105 -16.85 -13.35 7.57
CA VAL A 105 -17.32 -12.56 6.41
C VAL A 105 -18.64 -13.12 5.89
N THR A 106 -19.33 -12.34 5.07
CA THR A 106 -20.56 -12.76 4.39
C THR A 106 -20.32 -12.88 2.89
N THR A 107 -20.18 -11.75 2.21
CA THR A 107 -20.00 -11.68 0.76
C THR A 107 -18.60 -11.26 0.36
N GLY A 108 -17.82 -10.71 1.31
CA GLY A 108 -16.44 -10.29 1.08
C GLY A 108 -16.27 -8.84 0.62
N VAL A 109 -17.33 -8.21 0.11
CA VAL A 109 -17.20 -6.90 -0.55
C VAL A 109 -17.28 -5.72 0.41
N SER A 110 -17.92 -5.90 1.58
CA SER A 110 -18.13 -4.83 2.56
C SER A 110 -16.78 -4.34 3.13
N ALA A 111 -16.73 -3.10 3.62
CA ALA A 111 -15.52 -2.59 4.26
C ALA A 111 -15.10 -3.46 5.46
N ALA A 112 -16.08 -3.93 6.25
CA ALA A 112 -15.83 -4.84 7.36
C ALA A 112 -15.30 -6.20 6.89
N ASP A 113 -15.89 -6.76 5.84
CA ASP A 113 -15.49 -8.07 5.30
C ASP A 113 -14.07 -8.01 4.74
N ARG A 114 -13.73 -6.97 3.96
CA ARG A 114 -12.37 -6.77 3.42
C ARG A 114 -11.35 -6.58 4.53
N VAL A 115 -11.67 -5.84 5.59
CA VAL A 115 -10.78 -5.72 6.77
C VAL A 115 -10.59 -7.08 7.43
N THR A 116 -11.66 -7.86 7.64
CA THR A 116 -11.56 -9.23 8.18
C THR A 116 -10.65 -10.11 7.32
N THR A 117 -10.79 -10.05 5.99
CA THR A 117 -9.91 -10.74 5.03
C THR A 117 -8.45 -10.30 5.15
N VAL A 118 -8.20 -8.99 5.22
CA VAL A 118 -6.84 -8.46 5.46
C VAL A 118 -6.27 -9.02 6.77
N ARG A 119 -7.04 -9.00 7.86
CA ARG A 119 -6.60 -9.52 9.18
C ARG A 119 -6.32 -11.01 9.16
N ALA A 120 -7.17 -11.80 8.50
CA ALA A 120 -6.96 -13.23 8.33
C ALA A 120 -5.65 -13.53 7.59
N ALA A 121 -5.32 -12.75 6.55
CA ALA A 121 -4.10 -12.93 5.78
C ALA A 121 -2.83 -12.56 6.56
N ILE A 122 -2.88 -11.54 7.41
CA ILE A 122 -1.69 -11.04 8.13
C ILE A 122 -1.51 -11.60 9.55
N LYS A 123 -2.48 -12.38 10.07
CA LYS A 123 -2.38 -12.94 11.43
C LYS A 123 -1.11 -13.77 11.62
N ASP A 124 -0.61 -13.82 12.85
CA ASP A 124 0.53 -14.68 13.17
C ASP A 124 0.14 -16.14 13.02
N GLY A 125 0.98 -16.92 12.34
CA GLY A 125 0.67 -18.30 12.01
C GLY A 125 -0.51 -18.50 11.06
N ALA A 126 -0.87 -17.48 10.26
CA ALA A 126 -1.87 -17.63 9.19
C ALA A 126 -1.56 -18.85 8.31
N LYS A 127 -2.60 -19.60 7.96
CA LYS A 127 -2.52 -20.82 7.17
C LYS A 127 -3.27 -20.64 5.85
N PRO A 128 -2.93 -21.44 4.82
CA PRO A 128 -3.66 -21.39 3.55
C PRO A 128 -5.17 -21.59 3.68
N SER A 129 -5.62 -22.38 4.66
CA SER A 129 -7.03 -22.70 4.93
C SER A 129 -7.82 -21.54 5.56
N ASP A 130 -7.15 -20.50 6.06
CA ASP A 130 -7.82 -19.33 6.61
C ASP A 130 -8.37 -18.39 5.52
N LEU A 131 -8.03 -18.67 4.25
CA LEU A 131 -8.38 -17.86 3.11
C LEU A 131 -9.05 -18.73 2.02
N ASN A 132 -10.21 -18.31 1.56
CA ASN A 132 -10.84 -18.80 0.33
C ASN A 132 -10.26 -18.08 -0.89
N ARG A 133 -10.37 -18.72 -2.06
CA ARG A 133 -9.89 -18.23 -3.36
C ARG A 133 -10.91 -18.63 -4.44
N PRO A 134 -11.42 -17.71 -5.30
CA PRO A 134 -11.16 -16.28 -5.32
C PRO A 134 -11.84 -15.52 -4.16
N GLY A 135 -11.55 -14.22 -4.07
CA GLY A 135 -12.24 -13.25 -3.21
C GLY A 135 -12.06 -11.80 -3.69
N HIS A 136 -12.32 -10.83 -2.81
CA HIS A 136 -12.39 -9.39 -3.13
C HIS A 136 -11.25 -8.54 -2.56
N VAL A 137 -10.29 -9.16 -1.86
CA VAL A 137 -9.01 -8.52 -1.52
C VAL A 137 -7.95 -9.04 -2.48
N PHE A 138 -7.10 -8.13 -2.97
CA PHE A 138 -6.12 -8.41 -4.02
C PHE A 138 -4.70 -8.38 -3.46
N PRO A 139 -4.08 -9.52 -3.10
CA PRO A 139 -2.73 -9.48 -2.59
C PRO A 139 -1.72 -9.16 -3.71
N LEU A 140 -0.78 -8.28 -3.38
CA LEU A 140 0.35 -7.92 -4.21
C LEU A 140 1.63 -8.39 -3.55
N ARG A 141 2.43 -9.20 -4.25
CA ARG A 141 3.75 -9.62 -3.79
C ARG A 141 4.77 -8.54 -4.09
N ALA A 142 5.33 -7.93 -3.06
CA ALA A 142 6.45 -6.99 -3.18
C ALA A 142 7.75 -7.71 -3.55
N GLN A 143 8.57 -7.08 -4.39
CA GLN A 143 9.92 -7.57 -4.67
C GLN A 143 10.84 -7.44 -3.45
N ALA A 144 11.68 -8.44 -3.23
CA ALA A 144 12.74 -8.36 -2.23
C ALA A 144 13.67 -7.17 -2.57
N GLY A 145 14.09 -6.43 -1.55
CA GLY A 145 14.87 -5.20 -1.71
C GLY A 145 14.04 -3.92 -1.77
N GLY A 146 12.71 -4.00 -1.86
CA GLY A 146 11.80 -2.86 -1.73
C GLY A 146 11.99 -1.82 -2.84
N VAL A 147 11.84 -0.52 -2.51
CA VAL A 147 11.89 0.56 -3.51
C VAL A 147 13.25 0.69 -4.20
N LEU A 148 14.31 0.15 -3.60
CA LEU A 148 15.64 0.10 -4.21
C LEU A 148 15.75 -0.94 -5.34
N THR A 149 14.81 -1.88 -5.41
CA THR A 149 14.72 -2.89 -6.48
C THR A 149 13.63 -2.57 -7.48
N ARG A 150 12.46 -2.13 -7.00
CA ARG A 150 11.35 -1.66 -7.84
C ARG A 150 10.68 -0.46 -7.19
N GLY A 151 10.76 0.71 -7.82
CA GLY A 151 10.11 1.93 -7.36
C GLY A 151 8.61 1.96 -7.65
N GLY A 152 7.84 1.03 -7.05
CA GLY A 152 6.38 1.00 -7.16
C GLY A 152 5.68 1.08 -5.80
N HIS A 153 4.39 1.42 -5.80
CA HIS A 153 3.58 1.56 -4.58
C HIS A 153 3.55 0.30 -3.72
N THR A 154 3.61 -0.89 -4.34
CA THR A 154 3.71 -2.17 -3.63
C THR A 154 4.95 -2.25 -2.74
N GLU A 155 6.11 -1.89 -3.27
CA GLU A 155 7.37 -1.91 -2.54
C GLU A 155 7.43 -0.77 -1.51
N ALA A 156 6.96 0.43 -1.88
CA ALA A 156 6.89 1.56 -0.96
C ALA A 156 6.04 1.25 0.27
N THR A 157 4.91 0.54 0.07
CA THR A 157 4.06 0.06 1.16
C THR A 157 4.85 -0.81 2.15
N ILE A 158 5.54 -1.84 1.66
CA ILE A 158 6.30 -2.77 2.52
C ILE A 158 7.44 -2.06 3.26
N ASP A 159 8.15 -1.18 2.57
CA ASP A 159 9.24 -0.41 3.16
C ASP A 159 8.74 0.53 4.26
N LEU A 160 7.66 1.27 4.01
CA LEU A 160 7.04 2.14 5.00
C LEU A 160 6.58 1.36 6.24
N MET A 161 5.91 0.22 6.06
CA MET A 161 5.49 -0.60 7.20
C MET A 161 6.68 -1.08 8.02
N THR A 162 7.73 -1.56 7.35
CA THR A 162 8.93 -2.08 8.02
C THR A 162 9.68 -0.98 8.76
N LEU A 163 9.86 0.19 8.14
CA LEU A 163 10.51 1.35 8.75
C LEU A 163 9.71 1.95 9.91
N ALA A 164 8.37 1.88 9.84
CA ALA A 164 7.49 2.34 10.91
C ALA A 164 7.45 1.38 12.10
N GLY A 165 7.95 0.13 11.96
CA GLY A 165 7.97 -0.88 13.01
C GLY A 165 6.75 -1.82 13.01
N PHE A 166 5.96 -1.81 11.94
CA PHE A 166 4.86 -2.75 11.72
C PHE A 166 5.34 -4.04 11.05
N LYS A 167 4.48 -5.05 11.03
CA LYS A 167 4.60 -6.22 10.16
C LYS A 167 4.72 -5.74 8.71
N PRO A 168 5.49 -6.45 7.86
CA PRO A 168 5.67 -6.09 6.46
C PRO A 168 4.43 -6.47 5.64
N ALA A 169 3.31 -5.80 5.92
CA ALA A 169 2.04 -5.90 5.23
C ALA A 169 1.26 -4.60 5.35
N GLY A 170 0.81 -4.06 4.22
CA GLY A 170 0.06 -2.81 4.16
C GLY A 170 -1.04 -2.88 3.11
N VAL A 171 -2.02 -1.99 3.23
CA VAL A 171 -3.12 -1.87 2.27
C VAL A 171 -2.89 -0.62 1.44
N LEU A 172 -3.06 -0.73 0.12
CA LEU A 172 -3.02 0.40 -0.81
C LEU A 172 -4.27 0.44 -1.69
N CYS A 173 -4.61 1.64 -2.17
CA CYS A 173 -5.58 1.87 -3.24
C CYS A 173 -5.33 3.24 -3.85
N GLU A 174 -5.33 3.30 -5.18
CA GLU A 174 -5.08 4.50 -5.97
C GLU A 174 -6.22 5.49 -5.79
N LEU A 175 -5.92 6.77 -5.53
CA LEU A 175 -6.92 7.84 -5.41
C LEU A 175 -7.52 8.16 -6.79
N THR A 176 -8.85 8.22 -6.86
CA THR A 176 -9.59 8.44 -8.11
C THR A 176 -10.54 9.62 -7.95
N ASN A 177 -10.60 10.46 -8.98
CA ASN A 177 -11.56 11.56 -9.07
C ASN A 177 -12.97 11.02 -9.34
N ASP A 178 -14.00 11.75 -8.93
CA ASP A 178 -15.40 11.35 -9.13
C ASP A 178 -15.80 11.22 -10.63
N ASP A 179 -15.03 11.83 -11.54
CA ASP A 179 -15.23 11.70 -12.99
C ASP A 179 -14.57 10.46 -13.61
N GLY A 180 -13.92 9.62 -12.78
CA GLY A 180 -13.24 8.39 -13.18
C GLY A 180 -11.80 8.59 -13.64
N THR A 181 -11.27 9.83 -13.63
CA THR A 181 -9.85 10.07 -13.87
C THR A 181 -9.01 9.79 -12.62
N MET A 182 -7.72 9.49 -12.80
CA MET A 182 -6.81 9.31 -11.67
C MET A 182 -6.41 10.66 -11.08
N ALA A 183 -6.43 10.75 -9.74
CA ALA A 183 -6.05 11.95 -9.04
C ALA A 183 -4.56 12.23 -9.23
N ARG A 184 -4.21 13.47 -9.56
CA ARG A 184 -2.83 13.91 -9.77
C ARG A 184 -2.30 14.61 -8.51
N ALA A 185 -0.99 14.86 -8.48
CA ALA A 185 -0.30 15.38 -7.29
C ALA A 185 -1.05 16.54 -6.56
N PRO A 186 -1.58 17.59 -7.21
CA PRO A 186 -2.34 18.63 -6.51
C PRO A 186 -3.60 18.13 -5.80
N GLU A 187 -4.33 17.20 -6.43
CA GLU A 187 -5.56 16.60 -5.90
C GLU A 187 -5.23 15.65 -4.73
N CYS A 188 -4.19 14.83 -4.89
CA CYS A 188 -3.69 13.95 -3.84
C CYS A 188 -3.24 14.74 -2.59
N ILE A 189 -2.53 15.85 -2.80
CA ILE A 189 -2.10 16.75 -1.72
C ILE A 189 -3.30 17.37 -1.00
N ALA A 190 -4.30 17.85 -1.76
CA ALA A 190 -5.51 18.42 -1.17
C ALA A 190 -6.30 17.38 -0.37
N PHE A 191 -6.45 16.17 -0.92
CA PHE A 191 -7.11 15.05 -0.24
C PHE A 191 -6.37 14.65 1.04
N ALA A 192 -5.04 14.52 0.98
CA ALA A 192 -4.23 14.20 2.15
C ALA A 192 -4.39 15.23 3.28
N GLY A 193 -4.43 16.53 2.94
CA GLY A 193 -4.70 17.60 3.91
C GLY A 193 -6.09 17.50 4.55
N GLN A 194 -7.12 17.15 3.77
CA GLN A 194 -8.50 16.98 4.27
C GLN A 194 -8.65 15.78 5.20
N HIS A 195 -7.90 14.71 4.95
CA HIS A 195 -7.99 13.45 5.69
C HIS A 195 -6.84 13.23 6.69
N ASN A 196 -6.05 14.26 6.97
CA ASN A 196 -4.92 14.23 7.91
C ASN A 196 -3.89 13.13 7.59
N MET A 197 -3.60 12.94 6.31
CA MET A 197 -2.60 11.99 5.82
C MET A 197 -1.28 12.71 5.57
N ALA A 198 -0.16 12.04 5.86
CA ALA A 198 1.14 12.53 5.40
C ALA A 198 1.28 12.33 3.89
N VAL A 199 2.12 13.15 3.23
CA VAL A 199 2.42 13.02 1.80
C VAL A 199 3.91 12.73 1.64
N VAL A 200 4.24 11.72 0.86
CA VAL A 200 5.62 11.33 0.55
C VAL A 200 5.70 10.78 -0.87
N THR A 201 6.89 10.80 -1.46
CA THR A 201 7.10 10.21 -2.79
C THR A 201 7.92 8.93 -2.70
N ILE A 202 7.83 8.08 -3.72
CA ILE A 202 8.74 6.93 -3.85
C ILE A 202 10.20 7.38 -3.96
N GLU A 203 10.48 8.50 -4.65
CA GLU A 203 11.82 9.08 -4.75
C GLU A 203 12.39 9.49 -3.38
N ASP A 204 11.56 10.10 -2.53
CA ASP A 204 11.94 10.45 -1.15
C ASP A 204 12.34 9.20 -0.36
N LEU A 205 11.53 8.13 -0.49
CA LEU A 205 11.78 6.87 0.22
C LEU A 205 13.04 6.17 -0.28
N VAL A 206 13.32 6.22 -1.59
CA VAL A 206 14.58 5.73 -2.17
C VAL A 206 15.77 6.50 -1.58
N ALA A 207 15.72 7.84 -1.57
CA ALA A 207 16.80 8.67 -1.04
C ALA A 207 17.03 8.42 0.46
N TYR A 208 15.95 8.30 1.23
CA TYR A 208 15.97 7.99 2.65
C TYR A 208 16.63 6.62 2.92
N ARG A 209 16.21 5.57 2.22
CA ARG A 209 16.77 4.22 2.38
C ARG A 209 18.25 4.15 2.01
N GLN A 210 18.65 4.74 0.88
CA GLN A 210 20.04 4.75 0.45
C GLN A 210 20.97 5.41 1.49
N ALA A 211 20.50 6.48 2.14
CA ALA A 211 21.29 7.15 3.17
C ALA A 211 21.40 6.34 4.47
N HIS A 212 20.35 5.59 4.84
CA HIS A 212 20.37 4.72 6.03
C HIS A 212 21.22 3.46 5.82
N GLU A 213 21.16 2.81 4.66
CA GLU A 213 21.97 1.63 4.37
C GLU A 213 23.48 1.94 4.29
N ARG A 214 23.85 3.12 3.78
CA ARG A 214 25.24 3.61 3.80
C ARG A 214 25.78 3.85 5.21
N LYS A 215 24.94 4.22 6.17
CA LYS A 215 25.35 4.42 7.57
C LYS A 215 25.48 3.09 8.34
N ALA A 216 24.80 2.04 7.88
CA ALA A 216 24.83 0.71 8.48
C ALA A 216 25.96 -0.18 7.94
N SER A 217 26.61 0.23 6.83
CA SER A 217 27.77 -0.42 6.20
C SER A 217 29.08 0.18 6.70
#